data_AF-A0A6N7NVV1-F1
#
_entry.id   AF-A0A6N7NVV1-F1
#
_cell.length_a   1.000
_cell.length_b   1.000
_cell.length_c   1.000
_cell.angle_alpha   90.00
_cell.angle_beta   90.00
_cell.angle_gamma   90.00
#
_symmetry.space_group_name_H-M   'P 1'
#
loop_
_entity.id
_entity.type
_entity.pdbx_description
1 polymer ?
#
loop_
_entity_poly.entity_id
_entity_poly.type
_entity_poly.pdbx_seq_one_letter_code
_entity_poly.pdbx_strand_id
1 'polypeptide(L)'
;MTTWQENDLHAAQLELEKESTSLGIARYEKIREQRQEAETGPGRKLVMESIDATAAAIMAFVAEADTGKPGKRHAALKFIRHLNPHALAYASDARLKKNIVDASASKVGDFFDRFRVREFDWDAEAIAELNPTFHPSAEHEVGGIAQEAEEVYSLMVATHANGIKTIQWEKAVPFLIAEVQALRKRVADLGGGA
;
A
#
# COMPACT_ATOMS: atom_id res chain seq x y z
N MET A 1 -62.10 -32.87 -19.67
CA MET A 1 -61.09 -32.47 -18.67
C MET A 1 -59.75 -32.97 -19.18
N THR A 2 -59.04 -32.08 -19.87
CA THR A 2 -57.92 -32.41 -20.74
C THR A 2 -56.65 -32.22 -19.92
N THR A 3 -56.01 -33.30 -19.50
CA THR A 3 -54.83 -33.35 -18.61
C THR A 3 -53.51 -32.94 -19.31
N TRP A 4 -53.60 -32.07 -20.32
CA TRP A 4 -52.47 -31.71 -21.21
C TRP A 4 -51.96 -30.29 -20.94
N GLN A 5 -51.62 -29.93 -19.71
CA GLN A 5 -51.04 -28.59 -19.49
C GLN A 5 -50.02 -28.46 -18.35
N GLU A 6 -49.99 -29.33 -17.34
CA GLU A 6 -49.00 -29.20 -16.25
C GLU A 6 -47.67 -29.91 -16.51
N ASN A 7 -47.68 -31.14 -17.04
CA ASN A 7 -46.44 -31.90 -17.30
C ASN A 7 -45.56 -31.26 -18.40
N ASP A 8 -46.18 -30.60 -19.37
CA ASP A 8 -45.50 -29.93 -20.48
C ASP A 8 -44.85 -28.61 -20.03
N LEU A 9 -45.56 -27.82 -19.21
CA LEU A 9 -45.03 -26.58 -18.63
C LEU A 9 -43.90 -26.85 -17.63
N HIS A 10 -44.01 -27.89 -16.80
CA HIS A 10 -42.95 -28.28 -15.88
C HIS A 10 -41.69 -28.76 -16.61
N ALA A 11 -41.86 -29.56 -17.67
CA ALA A 11 -40.74 -29.98 -18.52
C ALA A 11 -40.09 -28.79 -19.25
N ALA A 12 -40.89 -27.88 -19.79
CA ALA A 12 -40.39 -26.65 -20.42
C ALA A 12 -39.64 -25.75 -19.43
N GLN A 13 -40.14 -25.60 -18.20
CA GLN A 13 -39.47 -24.85 -17.13
C GLN A 13 -38.10 -25.47 -16.78
N LEU A 14 -38.02 -26.80 -16.65
CA LEU A 14 -36.75 -27.49 -16.41
C LEU A 14 -35.74 -27.30 -17.55
N GLU A 15 -36.20 -27.29 -18.80
CA GLU A 15 -35.32 -27.02 -19.95
C GLU A 15 -34.85 -25.56 -19.97
N LEU A 16 -35.73 -24.59 -19.67
CA LEU A 16 -35.35 -23.18 -19.55
C LEU A 16 -34.33 -22.95 -18.43
N GLU A 17 -34.44 -23.66 -17.32
CA GLU A 17 -33.46 -23.60 -16.22
C GLU A 17 -32.08 -24.14 -16.65
N LYS A 18 -32.04 -25.29 -17.35
CA LYS A 18 -30.80 -25.85 -17.91
C LYS A 18 -30.16 -24.92 -18.95
N GLU A 19 -30.99 -24.32 -19.81
CA GLU A 19 -30.53 -23.36 -20.81
C GLU A 19 -29.97 -22.10 -20.15
N SER A 20 -30.64 -21.57 -19.13
CA SER A 20 -30.18 -20.41 -18.35
C SER A 20 -28.83 -20.67 -17.67
N THR A 21 -28.64 -21.85 -17.07
CA THR A 21 -27.34 -22.27 -16.52
C THR A 21 -26.26 -22.33 -17.60
N SER A 22 -26.56 -22.95 -18.74
CA SER A 22 -25.63 -23.09 -19.87
C SER A 22 -25.23 -21.72 -20.45
N LEU A 23 -26.19 -20.80 -20.58
CA LEU A 23 -25.95 -19.42 -20.99
C LEU A 23 -25.09 -18.66 -19.97
N GLY A 24 -25.26 -18.94 -18.67
CA GLY A 24 -24.40 -18.41 -17.61
C GLY A 24 -22.94 -18.84 -17.76
N ILE A 25 -22.71 -20.13 -18.00
CA ILE A 25 -21.38 -20.71 -18.24
C ILE A 25 -20.75 -20.09 -19.49
N ALA A 26 -21.47 -20.04 -20.60
CA ALA A 26 -20.97 -19.45 -21.85
C ALA A 26 -20.60 -17.97 -21.69
N ARG A 27 -21.38 -17.19 -20.93
CA ARG A 27 -21.03 -15.80 -20.60
C ARG A 27 -19.75 -15.73 -19.77
N TYR A 28 -19.58 -16.62 -18.79
CA TYR A 28 -18.38 -16.63 -17.94
C TYR A 28 -17.13 -17.03 -18.72
N GLU A 29 -17.19 -18.08 -19.54
CA GLU A 29 -16.08 -18.51 -20.39
C GLU A 29 -15.66 -17.41 -21.37
N LYS A 30 -16.62 -16.72 -21.99
CA LYS A 30 -16.33 -15.57 -22.85
C LYS A 30 -15.61 -14.43 -22.12
N ILE A 31 -15.93 -14.21 -20.84
CA ILE A 31 -15.21 -13.22 -20.01
C ILE A 31 -13.77 -13.70 -19.74
N ARG A 32 -13.55 -14.99 -19.47
CA ARG A 32 -12.22 -15.60 -19.25
C ARG A 32 -11.34 -15.60 -20.49
N GLU A 33 -11.92 -15.72 -21.68
CA GLU A 33 -11.18 -15.60 -22.95
C GLU A 33 -10.69 -14.16 -23.19
N GLN A 34 -11.44 -13.16 -22.70
CA GLN A 34 -11.19 -11.74 -22.97
C GLN A 34 -10.41 -11.03 -21.88
N ARG A 35 -10.37 -11.59 -20.66
CA ARG A 35 -9.76 -10.98 -19.48
C ARG A 35 -8.95 -12.00 -18.72
N GLN A 36 -7.90 -11.55 -18.05
CA GLN A 36 -7.17 -12.43 -17.14
C GLN A 36 -8.09 -12.88 -15.99
N GLU A 37 -7.94 -14.12 -15.49
CA GLU A 37 -8.81 -14.68 -14.44
C GLU A 37 -8.93 -13.75 -13.23
N ALA A 38 -7.82 -13.10 -12.84
CA ALA A 38 -7.76 -12.14 -11.73
C ALA A 38 -8.66 -10.90 -11.90
N GLU A 39 -9.16 -10.65 -13.11
CA GLU A 39 -10.03 -9.52 -13.46
C GLU A 39 -11.51 -9.91 -13.56
N THR A 40 -11.81 -11.21 -13.42
CA THR A 40 -13.18 -11.70 -13.32
C THR A 40 -13.74 -11.43 -11.91
N GLY A 41 -15.07 -11.46 -11.75
CA GLY A 41 -15.69 -11.32 -10.43
C GLY A 41 -15.19 -12.37 -9.42
N PRO A 42 -15.22 -13.68 -9.75
CA PRO A 42 -14.70 -14.73 -8.88
C PRO A 42 -13.19 -14.63 -8.64
N GLY A 43 -12.39 -14.41 -9.68
CA GLY A 43 -10.94 -14.29 -9.53
C GLY A 43 -10.52 -13.08 -8.70
N ARG A 44 -11.21 -11.93 -8.84
CA ARG A 44 -10.98 -10.77 -7.99
C ARG A 44 -11.28 -11.05 -6.52
N LYS A 45 -12.36 -11.79 -6.23
CA LYS A 45 -12.69 -12.20 -4.85
C LYS A 45 -11.58 -13.08 -4.27
N LEU A 46 -11.12 -14.08 -5.01
CA LEU A 46 -10.04 -14.98 -4.58
C LEU A 46 -8.70 -14.24 -4.36
N VAL A 47 -8.36 -13.29 -5.22
CA VAL A 47 -7.16 -12.45 -5.06
C VAL A 47 -7.26 -11.61 -3.78
N MET A 48 -8.41 -10.98 -3.52
CA MET A 48 -8.62 -10.18 -2.30
C MET A 48 -8.53 -11.03 -1.03
N GLU A 49 -9.17 -12.20 -1.02
CA GLU A 49 -9.07 -13.14 0.10
C GLU A 49 -7.63 -13.61 0.32
N SER A 50 -6.85 -13.80 -0.75
CA SER A 50 -5.44 -14.17 -0.67
C SER A 50 -4.57 -13.04 -0.11
N ILE A 51 -4.87 -11.79 -0.48
CA ILE A 51 -4.18 -10.60 0.06
C ILE A 51 -4.46 -10.47 1.56
N ASP A 52 -5.71 -10.63 1.98
CA ASP A 52 -6.10 -10.54 3.39
C ASP A 52 -5.42 -11.65 4.22
N ALA A 53 -5.40 -12.88 3.70
CA ALA A 53 -4.69 -13.99 4.34
C ALA A 53 -3.18 -13.71 4.44
N THR A 54 -2.57 -13.15 3.39
CA THR A 54 -1.14 -12.80 3.37
C THR A 54 -0.82 -11.67 4.33
N ALA A 55 -1.64 -10.61 4.36
CA ALA A 55 -1.50 -9.50 5.29
C ALA A 55 -1.65 -9.98 6.74
N ALA A 56 -2.61 -10.87 7.02
CA ALA A 56 -2.78 -11.49 8.33
C ALA A 56 -1.56 -12.33 8.74
N ALA A 57 -0.98 -13.10 7.81
CA ALA A 57 0.24 -13.86 8.07
C ALA A 57 1.44 -12.95 8.37
N ILE A 58 1.58 -11.82 7.65
CA ILE A 58 2.62 -10.81 7.92
C ILE A 58 2.44 -10.23 9.32
N MET A 59 1.20 -9.88 9.71
CA MET A 59 0.91 -9.36 11.05
C MET A 59 1.25 -10.39 12.14
N ALA A 60 0.85 -11.66 11.96
CA ALA A 60 1.15 -12.73 12.90
C ALA A 60 2.66 -12.96 13.03
N PHE A 61 3.39 -12.94 11.92
CA PHE A 61 4.85 -13.07 11.89
C PHE A 61 5.55 -11.93 12.66
N VAL A 62 5.12 -10.68 12.46
CA VAL A 62 5.67 -9.52 13.20
C VAL A 62 5.36 -9.64 14.70
N ALA A 63 4.11 -9.98 15.06
CA ALA A 63 3.69 -10.15 16.45
C ALA A 63 4.47 -11.27 17.16
N GLU A 64 4.66 -12.42 16.52
CA GLU A 64 5.47 -13.52 17.07
C GLU A 64 6.91 -13.08 17.29
N ALA A 65 7.51 -12.39 16.33
CA ALA A 65 8.88 -11.92 16.44
C ALA A 65 9.09 -10.90 17.58
N ASP A 66 8.07 -10.11 17.91
CA ASP A 66 8.09 -9.14 19.01
C ASP A 66 8.04 -9.81 20.39
N THR A 67 7.58 -11.06 20.50
CA THR A 67 7.55 -11.81 21.77
C THR A 67 8.92 -12.18 22.32
N GLY A 68 10.00 -11.96 21.57
CA GLY A 68 11.37 -12.09 22.07
C GLY A 68 11.84 -13.53 22.32
N LYS A 69 11.16 -14.56 21.78
CA LYS A 69 11.67 -15.95 21.83
C LYS A 69 13.10 -16.00 21.26
N PRO A 70 14.06 -16.60 21.98
CA PRO A 70 15.46 -16.59 21.58
C PRO A 70 15.65 -17.51 20.37
N GLY A 71 15.61 -16.94 19.16
CA GLY A 71 15.81 -17.71 17.94
C GLY A 71 15.56 -16.90 16.67
N LYS A 72 16.64 -16.32 16.13
CA LYS A 72 16.71 -15.58 14.86
C LYS A 72 15.85 -14.31 14.81
N ARG A 73 16.43 -13.19 15.24
CA ARG A 73 16.01 -11.87 14.77
C ARG A 73 16.18 -11.83 13.25
N HIS A 74 15.11 -12.06 12.51
CA HIS A 74 15.13 -12.02 11.05
C HIS A 74 15.49 -10.60 10.61
N ALA A 75 16.55 -10.43 9.83
CA ALA A 75 17.00 -9.11 9.39
C ALA A 75 15.88 -8.32 8.68
N ALA A 76 14.98 -9.03 8.00
CA ALA A 76 13.80 -8.48 7.34
C ALA A 76 12.82 -7.77 8.31
N LEU A 77 12.74 -8.17 9.58
CA LEU A 77 11.85 -7.55 10.57
C LEU A 77 12.14 -6.07 10.77
N LYS A 78 13.41 -5.66 10.65
CA LYS A 78 13.82 -4.25 10.75
C LYS A 78 13.12 -3.37 9.74
N PHE A 79 12.77 -3.93 8.58
CA PHE A 79 12.13 -3.22 7.48
C PHE A 79 10.61 -3.43 7.48
N ILE A 80 10.16 -4.66 7.68
CA ILE A 80 8.75 -5.03 7.50
C ILE A 80 7.84 -4.48 8.61
N ARG A 81 8.34 -4.34 9.85
CA ARG A 81 7.51 -3.90 10.99
C ARG A 81 6.93 -2.48 10.88
N HIS A 82 7.49 -1.66 9.99
CA HIS A 82 7.07 -0.28 9.78
C HIS A 82 6.22 -0.12 8.50
N LEU A 83 5.98 -1.20 7.77
CA LEU A 83 5.24 -1.17 6.51
C LEU A 83 3.78 -1.60 6.71
N ASN A 84 2.87 -1.02 5.93
CA ASN A 84 1.49 -1.48 5.90
C ASN A 84 1.43 -2.91 5.29
N PRO A 85 0.89 -3.91 6.01
CA PRO A 85 0.87 -5.31 5.54
C PRO A 85 0.08 -5.54 4.25
N HIS A 86 -1.03 -4.82 4.04
CA HIS A 86 -1.78 -4.89 2.79
C HIS A 86 -1.03 -4.20 1.64
N ALA A 87 -0.27 -3.14 1.95
CA ALA A 87 0.59 -2.51 0.96
C ALA A 87 1.75 -3.40 0.54
N LEU A 88 2.36 -4.11 1.50
CA LEU A 88 3.37 -5.13 1.24
C LEU A 88 2.80 -6.32 0.45
N ALA A 89 1.55 -6.69 0.72
CA ALA A 89 0.85 -7.77 0.02
C ALA A 89 0.34 -7.38 -1.39
N TYR A 90 0.05 -6.09 -1.67
CA TYR A 90 -0.65 -5.75 -2.92
C TYR A 90 -0.56 -4.30 -3.45
N ALA A 91 -0.25 -3.27 -2.65
CA ALA A 91 -0.58 -1.88 -3.04
C ALA A 91 0.39 -1.16 -4.01
N SER A 92 1.15 -1.89 -4.83
CA SER A 92 1.96 -1.31 -5.91
C SER A 92 1.32 -1.46 -7.31
N ASP A 93 0.30 -2.30 -7.46
CA ASP A 93 -0.29 -2.67 -8.76
C ASP A 93 -0.85 -1.47 -9.53
N ALA A 94 -0.49 -1.35 -10.82
CA ALA A 94 -0.92 -0.26 -11.69
C ALA A 94 -2.45 -0.25 -11.93
N ARG A 95 -3.13 -1.40 -11.88
CA ARG A 95 -4.59 -1.52 -12.05
C ARG A 95 -5.39 -0.84 -10.94
N LEU A 96 -4.75 -0.58 -9.79
CA LEU A 96 -5.32 0.18 -8.68
C LEU A 96 -5.14 1.69 -8.83
N LYS A 97 -4.43 2.16 -9.86
CA LYS A 97 -4.07 3.56 -10.09
C LYS A 97 -4.66 4.05 -11.40
N LYS A 98 -5.04 5.33 -11.45
CA LYS A 98 -5.52 6.01 -12.67
C LYS A 98 -4.71 7.29 -12.87
N ASN A 99 -4.65 7.79 -14.10
CA ASN A 99 -3.92 9.00 -14.47
C ASN A 99 -2.43 8.96 -14.07
N ILE A 100 -1.77 7.83 -14.39
CA ILE A 100 -0.36 7.62 -14.08
C ILE A 100 0.48 8.49 -15.02
N VAL A 101 1.16 9.47 -14.43
CA VAL A 101 2.13 10.35 -15.10
C VAL A 101 3.34 10.51 -14.18
N ASP A 102 4.48 10.88 -14.74
CA ASP A 102 5.68 11.20 -13.96
C ASP A 102 5.40 12.38 -13.01
N ALA A 103 6.01 12.34 -11.82
CA ALA A 103 6.02 13.51 -10.94
C ALA A 103 6.79 14.66 -11.62
N SER A 104 6.25 15.88 -11.55
CA SER A 104 6.92 17.03 -12.15
C SER A 104 8.27 17.29 -11.49
N ALA A 105 9.28 17.67 -12.28
CA ALA A 105 10.60 18.02 -11.76
C ALA A 105 10.52 19.13 -10.70
N SER A 106 9.62 20.10 -10.87
CA SER A 106 9.37 21.15 -9.87
C SER A 106 8.86 20.59 -8.55
N LYS A 107 7.99 19.58 -8.56
CA LYS A 107 7.46 18.96 -7.33
C LYS A 107 8.55 18.17 -6.60
N VAL A 108 9.41 17.49 -7.35
CA VAL A 108 10.54 16.76 -6.78
C VAL A 108 11.57 17.74 -6.20
N GLY A 109 11.96 18.77 -6.96
CA GLY A 109 12.88 19.80 -6.50
C GLY A 109 12.36 20.58 -5.28
N ASP A 110 11.11 21.05 -5.32
CA ASP A 110 10.48 21.80 -4.21
C ASP A 110 10.48 21.00 -2.90
N PHE A 111 10.32 19.67 -2.99
CA PHE A 111 10.45 18.80 -1.83
C PHE A 111 11.85 18.90 -1.19
N PHE A 112 12.92 18.79 -1.99
CA PHE A 112 14.30 18.85 -1.47
C PHE A 112 14.74 20.26 -1.07
N ASP A 113 14.22 21.29 -1.73
CA ASP A 113 14.54 22.69 -1.42
C ASP A 113 13.89 23.15 -0.10
N ARG A 114 12.70 22.61 0.21
CA ARG A 114 11.90 23.06 1.37
C ARG A 114 11.97 22.11 2.56
N PHE A 115 12.18 20.81 2.37
CA PHE A 115 12.31 19.87 3.48
C PHE A 115 13.57 20.17 4.29
N ARG A 116 13.42 20.29 5.62
CA ARG A 116 14.51 20.69 6.51
C ARG A 116 14.92 19.56 7.42
N VAL A 117 16.22 19.25 7.39
CA VAL A 117 16.87 18.46 8.43
C VAL A 117 17.29 19.39 9.55
N ARG A 118 16.97 19.01 10.79
CA ARG A 118 17.19 19.81 12.01
C ARG A 118 18.03 19.01 12.99
N GLU A 119 18.84 19.71 13.74
CA GLU A 119 19.42 19.24 15.00
C GLU A 119 18.56 19.80 16.13
N PHE A 120 18.24 18.97 17.12
CA PHE A 120 17.39 19.36 18.24
C PHE A 120 17.71 18.56 19.49
N ASP A 121 17.42 19.18 20.64
CA ASP A 121 17.36 18.51 21.93
C ASP A 121 15.92 18.18 22.28
N TRP A 122 15.70 17.02 22.89
CA TRP A 122 14.38 16.62 23.35
C TRP A 122 13.98 17.36 24.62
N ASP A 123 12.75 17.88 24.64
CA ASP A 123 12.14 18.47 25.83
C ASP A 123 11.51 17.36 26.69
N ALA A 124 12.23 16.95 27.74
CA ALA A 124 11.78 15.89 28.64
C ALA A 124 10.49 16.23 29.39
N GLU A 125 10.26 17.49 29.74
CA GLU A 125 9.04 17.93 30.43
C GLU A 125 7.84 17.85 29.49
N ALA A 126 7.98 18.38 28.27
CA ALA A 126 6.93 18.30 27.25
C ALA A 126 6.62 16.86 26.84
N ILE A 127 7.64 15.98 26.76
CA ILE A 127 7.43 14.54 26.50
C ILE A 127 6.61 13.92 27.63
N ALA A 128 6.96 14.17 28.89
CA ALA A 128 6.23 13.61 30.04
C ALA A 128 4.75 14.04 30.06
N GLU A 129 4.44 15.26 29.62
CA GLU A 129 3.07 15.77 29.52
C GLU A 129 2.32 15.22 28.29
N LEU A 130 2.91 15.29 27.10
CA LEU A 130 2.21 15.07 25.83
C LEU A 130 2.28 13.61 25.35
N ASN A 131 3.38 12.91 25.66
CA ASN A 131 3.62 11.53 25.25
C ASN A 131 4.49 10.75 26.24
N PRO A 132 3.98 10.44 27.45
CA PRO A 132 4.76 9.78 28.50
C PRO A 132 5.27 8.38 28.14
N THR A 133 4.78 7.79 27.04
CA THR A 133 5.24 6.48 26.55
C THR A 133 6.45 6.56 25.61
N PHE A 134 6.76 7.75 25.10
CA PHE A 134 7.88 7.96 24.20
C PHE A 134 9.18 8.17 24.99
N HIS A 135 10.21 7.47 24.56
CA HIS A 135 11.54 7.52 25.15
C HIS A 135 12.55 7.78 24.03
N PRO A 136 13.11 9.01 23.94
CA PRO A 136 14.17 9.33 23.00
C PRO A 136 15.36 8.37 23.10
N SER A 137 16.06 8.14 21.98
CA SER A 137 17.24 7.29 21.99
C SER A 137 18.50 8.01 22.46
N ALA A 138 18.52 9.34 22.33
CA ALA A 138 19.52 10.26 22.86
C ALA A 138 18.85 11.58 23.29
N GLU A 139 19.55 12.39 24.09
CA GLU A 139 19.09 13.74 24.45
C GLU A 139 19.11 14.70 23.25
N HIS A 140 20.09 14.53 22.36
CA HIS A 140 20.32 15.34 21.17
C HIS A 140 20.28 14.45 19.92
N GLU A 141 19.51 14.85 18.90
CA GLU A 141 19.32 14.07 17.66
C GLU A 141 19.27 14.94 16.40
N VAL A 142 19.53 14.31 15.24
CA VAL A 142 19.32 14.88 13.91
C VAL A 142 18.07 14.25 13.31
N GLY A 143 17.13 15.06 12.80
CA GLY A 143 15.89 14.57 12.23
C GLY A 143 15.10 15.64 11.48
N GLY A 144 13.78 15.52 11.49
CA GLY A 144 12.87 16.49 10.86
C GLY A 144 11.71 16.83 11.78
N ILE A 145 11.16 18.03 11.63
CA ILE A 145 9.98 18.48 12.37
C ILE A 145 8.74 18.13 11.57
N ALA A 146 7.80 17.38 12.17
CA ALA A 146 6.63 16.87 11.45
C ALA A 146 5.74 17.99 10.88
N GLN A 147 5.64 19.13 11.57
CA GLN A 147 4.89 20.30 11.14
C GLN A 147 5.54 20.95 9.91
N GLU A 148 6.87 21.08 9.88
CA GLU A 148 7.59 21.58 8.70
C GLU A 148 7.44 20.63 7.51
N ALA A 149 7.49 19.32 7.76
CA ALA A 149 7.27 18.28 6.74
C ALA A 149 5.84 18.33 6.17
N GLU A 150 4.84 18.65 7.00
CA GLU A 150 3.43 18.75 6.59
C GLU A 150 3.22 19.88 5.56
N GLU A 151 3.94 20.99 5.70
CA GLU A 151 3.91 22.12 4.76
C GLU A 151 4.52 21.78 3.40
N VAL A 152 5.44 20.82 3.35
CA VAL A 152 6.11 20.36 2.12
C VAL A 152 5.27 19.30 1.43
N TYR A 153 4.88 18.25 2.15
CA TYR A 153 4.09 17.15 1.61
C TYR A 153 3.21 16.51 2.69
N SER A 154 1.99 17.02 2.85
CA SER A 154 1.07 16.60 3.92
C SER A 154 0.86 15.09 4.08
N LEU A 155 0.91 14.31 3.00
CA LEU A 155 0.75 12.86 3.04
C LEU A 155 1.94 12.12 3.71
N MET A 156 3.04 12.81 4.00
CA MET A 156 4.16 12.29 4.79
C MET A 156 3.98 12.45 6.29
N VAL A 157 2.85 12.98 6.77
CA VAL A 157 2.62 13.23 8.18
C VAL A 157 1.40 12.47 8.65
N ALA A 158 1.58 11.71 9.74
CA ALA A 158 0.47 11.10 10.47
C ALA A 158 0.17 11.94 11.70
N THR A 159 -1.11 12.25 11.92
CA THR A 159 -1.59 12.90 13.15
C THR A 159 -2.28 11.87 14.02
N HIS A 160 -1.84 11.73 15.26
CA HIS A 160 -2.35 10.76 16.24
C HIS A 160 -3.54 11.32 17.01
N ALA A 161 -4.25 10.47 17.75
CA ALA A 161 -5.44 10.87 18.51
C ALA A 161 -5.16 11.95 19.57
N ASN A 162 -3.94 12.01 20.10
CA ASN A 162 -3.48 13.04 21.04
C ASN A 162 -2.96 14.32 20.35
N GLY A 163 -3.12 14.45 19.04
CA GLY A 163 -2.68 15.60 18.26
C GLY A 163 -1.18 15.60 17.90
N ILE A 164 -0.39 14.67 18.42
CA ILE A 164 1.02 14.54 18.06
C ILE A 164 1.14 14.15 16.58
N LYS A 165 2.11 14.76 15.91
CA LYS A 165 2.42 14.51 14.50
C LYS A 165 3.72 13.74 14.38
N THR A 166 3.77 12.80 13.45
CA THR A 166 4.97 11.99 13.16
C THR A 166 5.21 11.92 11.66
N ILE A 167 6.48 11.86 11.25
CA ILE A 167 6.88 11.76 9.84
C ILE A 167 6.86 10.29 9.39
N GLN A 168 6.17 10.04 8.29
CA GLN A 168 6.17 8.80 7.49
C GLN A 168 7.31 8.87 6.47
N TRP A 169 8.53 8.56 6.91
CA TRP A 169 9.75 8.68 6.11
C TRP A 169 9.71 7.90 4.79
N GLU A 170 8.97 6.80 4.73
CA GLU A 170 8.82 5.99 3.52
C GLU A 170 8.17 6.77 2.36
N LYS A 171 7.42 7.83 2.66
CA LYS A 171 6.80 8.69 1.64
C LYS A 171 7.81 9.59 0.92
N ALA A 172 9.01 9.79 1.48
CA ALA A 172 10.09 10.53 0.84
C ALA A 172 10.86 9.67 -0.20
N VAL A 173 10.76 8.34 -0.11
CA VAL A 173 11.53 7.42 -0.96
C VAL A 173 11.28 7.63 -2.47
N PRO A 174 10.03 7.79 -2.96
CA PRO A 174 9.80 8.08 -4.38
C PRO A 174 10.45 9.39 -4.86
N PHE A 175 10.49 10.42 -4.02
CA PHE A 175 11.15 11.69 -4.33
C PHE A 175 12.67 11.51 -4.44
N LEU A 176 13.28 10.79 -3.51
CA LEU A 176 14.70 10.45 -3.53
C LEU A 176 15.09 9.69 -4.80
N ILE A 177 14.28 8.71 -5.21
CA ILE A 177 14.51 7.96 -6.45
C ILE A 177 14.47 8.90 -7.66
N ALA A 178 13.46 9.76 -7.75
CA ALA A 178 13.32 10.70 -8.86
C ALA A 178 14.48 11.69 -8.94
N GLU A 179 14.93 12.23 -7.80
CA GLU A 179 16.06 13.17 -7.75
C GLU A 179 17.39 12.49 -8.15
N VAL A 180 17.64 11.27 -7.66
CA VAL A 180 18.83 10.50 -8.07
C VAL A 180 18.79 10.17 -9.56
N GLN A 181 17.64 9.83 -10.13
CA GLN A 181 17.49 9.61 -11.58
C GLN A 181 17.81 10.89 -12.38
N ALA A 182 17.31 12.05 -11.93
CA ALA A 182 17.61 13.34 -12.54
C ALA A 182 19.11 13.67 -12.45
N LEU A 183 19.74 13.45 -11.30
CA LEU A 183 21.18 13.63 -11.10
C LEU A 183 22.00 12.71 -12.00
N ARG A 184 21.66 11.42 -12.10
CA ARG A 184 22.34 10.47 -13.00
C ARG A 184 22.26 10.91 -14.46
N LYS A 185 21.10 11.41 -14.89
CA LYS A 185 20.92 11.95 -16.24
C LYS A 185 21.84 13.16 -16.48
N ARG A 186 21.84 14.13 -15.56
CA ARG A 186 22.72 15.31 -15.64
C ARG A 186 24.20 14.93 -15.70
N VAL A 187 24.63 13.97 -14.89
CA VAL A 187 26.02 13.48 -14.91
C VAL A 187 26.37 12.80 -16.23
N ALA A 188 25.45 12.01 -16.80
CA ALA A 188 25.65 11.39 -18.11
C ALA A 188 25.74 12.44 -19.23
N ASP A 189 24.87 13.44 -19.21
CA ASP A 189 24.86 14.55 -20.18
C ASP A 189 26.16 15.38 -20.10
N LEU A 190 26.70 15.58 -18.89
CA LEU A 190 27.99 16.26 -18.68
C LEU A 190 29.21 15.38 -19.01
N GLY A 191 29.09 14.06 -18.84
CA GLY A 191 30.17 13.09 -19.06
C GLY A 191 30.30 12.58 -20.50
N GLY A 192 29.28 12.76 -21.34
CA GLY A 192 29.28 12.39 -22.76
C GLY A 192 30.02 13.38 -23.70
N GLY A 193 30.81 14.31 -23.13
CA GLY A 193 31.57 15.33 -23.85
C GLY A 193 33.09 15.13 -23.84
N ALA A 194 33.57 13.88 -23.73
CA ALA A 194 34.99 13.52 -23.82
C ALA A 194 35.22 12.44 -24.89
#